data_AF-A0A6I5A0D4-F1
#
_entry.id   AF-A0A6I5A0D4-F1
#
_cell.length_a   1.000
_cell.length_b   1.000
_cell.length_c   1.000
_cell.angle_alpha   90.00
_cell.angle_beta   90.00
_cell.angle_gamma   90.00
#
_symmetry.space_group_name_H-M   'P 1'
#
loop_
_entity.id
_entity.type
_entity.pdbx_description
1 polymer ?
#
loop_
_entity_poly.entity_id
_entity_poly.type
_entity_poly.pdbx_seq_one_letter_code
_entity_poly.pdbx_strand_id
1 'polypeptide(L)'
;MKSTKLLDEIHVKDQDRMIVVNLCSYHSIHVNENLLSYCAWKEIIEEECTFMINGNPSYVKYRRNQLMIIYPERNDVRFAFMPIPERPPENEALFQIAHYHHSWSPVSVKPRYGDPLTGFLPYQSTIPPLLVFAPMDIPIDIEKLNNTHTISLEEYCTKENTWTLLCLIDGKTTPLHLVEYVFK
;
A
#
# COMPACT_ATOMS: atom_id res chain seq x y z
N MET A 1 22.91 3.48 10.63
CA MET A 1 21.83 4.12 9.85
C MET A 1 20.51 3.50 10.27
N LYS A 2 19.50 4.30 10.62
CA LYS A 2 18.15 3.78 10.94
C LYS A 2 17.49 3.39 9.61
N SER A 3 17.02 2.15 9.50
CA SER A 3 16.21 1.67 8.38
C SER A 3 15.06 2.66 8.12
N THR A 4 14.94 3.14 6.90
CA THR A 4 13.90 4.07 6.44
C THR A 4 12.55 3.38 6.17
N LYS A 5 12.41 2.09 6.53
CA LYS A 5 11.23 1.28 6.23
C LYS A 5 10.26 1.21 7.40
N LEU A 6 9.04 1.71 7.18
CA LEU A 6 7.86 1.27 7.92
C LEU A 6 7.22 0.17 7.05
N LEU A 7 7.49 -1.08 7.40
CA LEU A 7 6.96 -2.27 6.71
C LEU A 7 5.86 -2.87 7.58
N ASP A 8 4.65 -2.95 7.04
CA ASP A 8 3.57 -3.70 7.66
C ASP A 8 3.56 -5.12 7.07
N GLU A 9 4.15 -6.08 7.79
CA GLU A 9 4.01 -7.50 7.44
C GLU A 9 2.65 -8.03 7.92
N ILE A 10 1.86 -8.53 6.99
CA ILE A 10 0.49 -8.99 7.20
C ILE A 10 0.45 -10.51 7.11
N HIS A 11 0.23 -11.14 8.26
CA HIS A 11 0.03 -12.58 8.38
C HIS A 11 -1.43 -12.88 8.69
N VAL A 12 -2.25 -13.05 7.65
CA VAL A 12 -3.66 -13.40 7.83
C VAL A 12 -3.85 -14.85 8.22
N LYS A 13 -4.90 -15.12 8.98
CA LYS A 13 -5.27 -16.48 9.39
C LYS A 13 -6.00 -17.22 8.27
N ASP A 14 -6.90 -16.53 7.57
CA ASP A 14 -7.67 -17.06 6.45
C ASP A 14 -7.60 -16.09 5.26
N GLN A 15 -7.51 -16.60 4.03
CA GLN A 15 -7.45 -15.77 2.81
C GLN A 15 -8.79 -15.08 2.48
N ASP A 16 -9.86 -15.42 3.21
CA ASP A 16 -11.23 -15.00 2.94
C ASP A 16 -11.71 -13.74 3.69
N ARG A 17 -10.77 -12.89 4.13
CA ARG A 17 -11.06 -11.75 5.02
C ARG A 17 -10.72 -10.41 4.38
N MET A 18 -11.32 -9.34 4.87
CA MET A 18 -10.85 -7.99 4.53
C MET A 18 -9.71 -7.62 5.46
N ILE A 19 -8.67 -7.01 4.90
CA ILE A 19 -7.58 -6.44 5.67
C ILE A 19 -7.67 -4.93 5.57
N VAL A 20 -7.63 -4.26 6.70
CA VAL A 20 -7.57 -2.80 6.77
C VAL A 20 -6.17 -2.38 7.17
N VAL A 21 -5.58 -1.44 6.43
CA VAL A 21 -4.27 -0.84 6.73
C VAL A 21 -4.45 0.67 6.92
N ASN A 22 -3.94 1.20 8.03
CA ASN A 22 -3.95 2.63 8.29
C ASN A 22 -2.62 3.29 7.92
N LEU A 23 -2.63 4.10 6.87
CA LEU A 23 -1.52 4.95 6.45
C LEU A 23 -1.72 6.43 6.81
N CYS A 24 -2.71 6.76 7.64
CA CYS A 24 -2.94 8.11 8.16
C CYS A 24 -2.24 8.31 9.53
N SER A 25 -1.31 9.26 9.60
CA SER A 25 -0.58 9.58 10.86
C SER A 25 -1.20 10.69 11.70
N TYR A 26 -2.17 11.42 11.16
CA TYR A 26 -2.75 12.63 11.78
C TYR A 26 -4.26 12.54 12.05
N HIS A 27 -4.85 11.39 11.77
CA HIS A 27 -6.26 11.10 12.02
C HIS A 27 -6.39 9.98 13.03
N SER A 28 -7.34 10.10 13.96
CA SER A 28 -7.74 8.97 14.79
C SER A 28 -8.65 8.07 13.96
N ILE A 29 -8.21 6.83 13.73
CA ILE A 29 -8.92 5.83 12.92
C ILE A 29 -9.33 4.69 13.84
N HIS A 30 -10.61 4.55 14.14
CA HIS A 30 -11.11 3.35 14.80
C HIS A 30 -11.77 2.43 13.79
N VAL A 31 -11.49 1.14 13.92
CA VAL A 31 -12.08 0.06 13.15
C VAL A 31 -12.88 -0.82 14.12
N ASN A 32 -14.20 -0.68 14.08
CA ASN A 32 -15.11 -1.06 15.16
C ASN A 32 -14.64 -0.37 16.46
N GLU A 33 -14.46 -1.11 17.55
CA GLU A 33 -14.06 -0.55 18.85
C GLU A 33 -12.53 -0.32 18.99
N ASN A 34 -11.73 -0.69 17.99
CA ASN A 34 -10.27 -0.69 18.12
C ASN A 34 -9.65 0.51 17.41
N LEU A 35 -8.85 1.29 18.14
CA LEU A 35 -8.00 2.32 17.54
C LEU A 35 -6.90 1.64 16.71
N LEU A 36 -6.82 1.99 15.43
CA LEU A 36 -5.79 1.53 14.52
C LEU A 36 -4.75 2.64 14.36
N SER A 37 -3.57 2.46 14.96
CA SER A 37 -2.46 3.41 14.83
C SER A 37 -1.95 3.50 13.39
N TYR A 38 -1.14 4.52 13.10
CA TYR A 38 -0.42 4.62 11.83
C TYR A 38 0.51 3.43 11.62
N CYS A 39 0.56 2.90 10.38
CA CYS A 39 1.26 1.67 10.04
C CYS A 39 0.84 0.51 10.95
N ALA A 40 -0.47 0.37 11.11
CA ALA A 40 -1.06 -0.79 11.74
C ALA A 40 -2.18 -1.32 10.85
N TRP A 41 -2.43 -2.62 10.97
CA TRP A 41 -3.44 -3.32 10.21
C TRP A 41 -4.35 -4.15 11.08
N LYS A 42 -5.53 -4.46 10.56
CA LYS A 42 -6.52 -5.30 11.22
C LYS A 42 -7.29 -6.14 10.20
N GLU A 43 -7.51 -7.40 10.55
CA GLU A 43 -8.37 -8.30 9.81
C GLU A 43 -9.84 -8.13 10.25
N ILE A 44 -10.76 -8.08 9.30
CA ILE A 44 -12.21 -7.96 9.54
C ILE A 44 -12.94 -9.12 8.88
N ILE A 45 -13.86 -9.72 9.63
CA ILE A 45 -14.57 -10.95 9.28
C ILE A 45 -15.97 -10.66 8.69
N GLU A 46 -16.48 -9.42 8.81
CA GLU A 46 -17.92 -9.14 8.88
C GLU A 46 -18.66 -8.48 7.69
N GLU A 47 -18.19 -8.30 6.45
CA GLU A 47 -18.90 -7.58 5.34
C GLU A 47 -19.38 -6.12 5.58
N GLU A 48 -19.72 -5.72 6.81
CA GLU A 48 -19.97 -4.37 7.27
C GLU A 48 -19.06 -4.09 8.48
N CYS A 49 -18.50 -2.88 8.53
CA CYS A 49 -17.77 -2.42 9.71
C CYS A 49 -17.89 -0.91 9.86
N THR A 50 -17.84 -0.47 11.11
CA THR A 50 -17.96 0.94 11.45
C THR A 50 -16.56 1.53 11.57
N PHE A 51 -16.28 2.55 10.77
CA PHE A 51 -15.08 3.35 10.89
C PHE A 51 -15.40 4.62 11.65
N MET A 52 -14.60 4.98 12.65
CA MET A 52 -14.65 6.31 13.24
C MET A 52 -13.41 7.08 12.79
N ILE A 53 -13.62 8.13 12.00
CA ILE A 53 -12.55 9.05 11.58
C ILE A 53 -12.74 10.35 12.36
N ASN A 54 -11.80 10.67 13.25
CA ASN A 54 -11.91 11.81 14.16
C ASN A 54 -13.27 11.86 14.91
N GLY A 55 -13.81 10.69 15.26
CA GLY A 55 -15.10 10.58 15.95
C GLY A 55 -16.34 10.65 15.06
N ASN A 56 -16.19 10.79 13.74
CA ASN A 56 -17.32 10.74 12.80
C ASN A 56 -17.48 9.31 12.25
N PRO A 57 -18.69 8.72 12.33
CA PRO A 57 -18.94 7.40 11.79
C PRO A 57 -18.93 7.42 10.26
N SER A 58 -18.28 6.43 9.66
CA SER A 58 -18.28 6.12 8.24
C SER A 58 -18.59 4.64 8.08
N TYR A 59 -19.58 4.34 7.24
CA TYR A 59 -19.98 2.98 6.92
C TYR A 59 -19.38 2.60 5.58
N VAL A 60 -18.64 1.49 5.56
CA VAL A 60 -18.03 0.98 4.35
C VAL A 60 -18.51 -0.45 4.15
N LYS A 61 -19.18 -0.67 3.02
CA LYS A 61 -19.47 -2.01 2.53
C LYS A 61 -18.26 -2.51 1.76
N TYR A 62 -17.82 -3.72 2.06
CA TYR A 62 -16.65 -4.31 1.43
C TYR A 62 -16.91 -5.71 0.91
N ARG A 63 -15.97 -6.22 0.11
CA ARG A 63 -15.94 -7.62 -0.32
C ARG A 63 -14.84 -8.35 0.41
N ARG A 64 -15.00 -9.67 0.56
CA ARG A 64 -13.92 -10.55 1.02
C ARG A 64 -12.73 -10.47 0.05
N ASN A 65 -11.55 -10.81 0.54
CA ASN A 65 -10.30 -10.89 -0.22
C ASN A 65 -9.88 -9.53 -0.77
N GLN A 66 -10.07 -8.49 0.05
CA GLN A 66 -9.68 -7.12 -0.27
C GLN A 66 -8.78 -6.55 0.81
N LEU A 67 -7.79 -5.79 0.36
CA LEU A 67 -7.01 -4.88 1.16
C LEU A 67 -7.64 -3.49 1.05
N MET A 68 -8.14 -2.98 2.17
CA MET A 68 -8.59 -1.59 2.29
C MET A 68 -7.47 -0.74 2.87
N ILE A 69 -7.09 0.30 2.13
CA ILE A 69 -6.04 1.23 2.51
C ILE A 69 -6.70 2.54 2.91
N ILE A 70 -6.47 2.94 4.16
CA ILE A 70 -6.90 4.23 4.69
C ILE A 70 -5.71 5.17 4.55
N TYR A 71 -5.85 6.22 3.73
CA TYR A 71 -4.72 7.08 3.37
C TYR A 71 -5.04 8.58 3.45
N PRO A 72 -4.02 9.40 3.68
CA PRO A 72 -4.14 10.85 3.78
C PRO A 72 -4.41 11.53 2.43
N GLU A 73 -5.39 12.45 2.36
CA GLU A 73 -5.55 13.40 1.25
C GLU A 73 -5.70 14.82 1.80
N ARG A 74 -4.60 15.60 1.79
CA ARG A 74 -4.55 16.96 2.33
C ARG A 74 -4.98 17.02 3.81
N ASN A 75 -6.23 17.42 4.06
CA ASN A 75 -6.84 17.56 5.40
C ASN A 75 -7.96 16.54 5.62
N ASP A 76 -8.09 15.55 4.74
CA ASP A 76 -9.14 14.55 4.75
C ASP A 76 -8.55 13.13 4.71
N VAL A 77 -9.43 12.13 4.87
CA VAL A 77 -9.10 10.71 4.81
C VAL A 77 -9.81 10.07 3.62
N ARG A 78 -9.08 9.25 2.87
CA ARG A 78 -9.62 8.48 1.75
C ARG A 78 -9.42 6.99 1.95
N PHE A 79 -10.23 6.23 1.20
CA PHE A 79 -10.19 4.79 1.15
C PHE A 79 -9.83 4.33 -0.26
N ALA A 80 -8.95 3.34 -0.37
CA ALA A 80 -8.75 2.58 -1.57
C ALA A 80 -8.99 1.09 -1.28
N PHE A 81 -9.56 0.39 -2.26
CA PHE A 81 -9.83 -1.05 -2.17
C PHE A 81 -9.01 -1.76 -3.24
N MET A 82 -8.15 -2.67 -2.80
CA MET A 82 -7.29 -3.46 -3.64
C MET A 82 -7.71 -4.93 -3.52
N PRO A 83 -8.06 -5.63 -4.62
CA PRO A 83 -8.24 -7.07 -4.55
C PRO A 83 -6.91 -7.72 -4.18
N ILE A 84 -6.95 -8.64 -3.21
CA ILE A 84 -5.78 -9.46 -2.88
C ILE A 84 -5.55 -10.41 -4.08
N PRO A 85 -4.37 -10.40 -4.72
CA PRO A 85 -4.11 -11.25 -5.86
C PRO A 85 -3.99 -12.71 -5.45
N GLU A 86 -4.03 -13.61 -6.44
CA GLU A 86 -3.73 -15.02 -6.21
C GLU A 86 -2.28 -15.20 -5.74
N ARG A 87 -2.04 -16.26 -4.99
CA ARG A 87 -0.72 -16.61 -4.47
C ARG A 87 0.28 -16.77 -5.64
N PRO A 88 1.47 -16.14 -5.58
CA PRO A 88 2.50 -16.38 -6.59
C PRO A 88 3.04 -17.83 -6.52
N PRO A 89 3.64 -18.34 -7.60
CA PRO A 89 4.40 -19.59 -7.58
C PRO A 89 5.51 -19.64 -6.53
N GLU A 90 6.04 -20.84 -6.29
CA GLU A 90 7.17 -21.04 -5.38
C GLU A 90 8.41 -20.25 -5.84
N ASN A 91 9.15 -19.70 -4.88
CA ASN A 91 10.33 -18.84 -5.11
C ASN A 91 10.03 -17.53 -5.86
N GLU A 92 8.77 -17.11 -5.91
CA GLU A 92 8.33 -15.87 -6.54
C GLU A 92 7.54 -14.98 -5.57
N ALA A 93 7.42 -13.71 -5.92
CA ALA A 93 6.65 -12.70 -5.22
C ALA A 93 5.88 -11.83 -6.21
N LEU A 94 4.85 -11.15 -5.71
CA LEU A 94 4.13 -10.11 -6.45
C LEU A 94 4.55 -8.73 -5.92
N PHE A 95 4.90 -7.82 -6.83
CA PHE A 95 5.18 -6.43 -6.50
C PHE A 95 4.23 -5.51 -7.25
N GLN A 96 3.57 -4.61 -6.54
CA GLN A 96 2.61 -3.68 -7.11
C GLN A 96 2.84 -2.28 -6.57
N ILE A 97 2.50 -1.27 -7.37
CA ILE A 97 2.63 0.15 -7.00
C ILE A 97 1.26 0.79 -7.11
N ALA A 98 0.86 1.53 -6.06
CA ALA A 98 -0.36 2.31 -6.00
C ALA A 98 -0.06 3.78 -5.72
N HIS A 99 -0.74 4.66 -6.46
CA HIS A 99 -0.50 6.10 -6.38
C HIS A 99 -1.68 6.85 -5.77
N TYR A 100 -1.46 7.36 -4.57
CA TYR A 100 -2.43 8.11 -3.76
C TYR A 100 -1.91 9.49 -3.33
N HIS A 101 -0.83 9.99 -3.94
CA HIS A 101 -0.27 11.32 -3.67
C HIS A 101 -0.83 12.35 -4.64
N HIS A 102 -2.01 12.91 -4.33
CA HIS A 102 -2.74 13.85 -5.20
C HIS A 102 -1.85 14.97 -5.79
N SER A 103 -1.01 15.61 -4.97
CA SER A 103 -0.16 16.74 -5.38
C SER A 103 1.01 16.39 -6.30
N TRP A 104 1.29 15.10 -6.52
CA TRP A 104 2.35 14.60 -7.39
C TRP A 104 1.81 14.02 -8.70
N SER A 105 0.50 14.08 -8.93
CA SER A 105 -0.11 13.46 -10.09
C SER A 105 0.05 14.25 -11.39
N PRO A 106 0.36 13.57 -12.51
CA PRO A 106 0.77 12.16 -12.62
C PRO A 106 2.25 11.95 -12.22
N VAL A 107 2.64 10.71 -11.88
CA VAL A 107 4.05 10.34 -11.65
C VAL A 107 4.58 9.42 -12.76
N SER A 108 5.89 9.43 -12.99
CA SER A 108 6.57 8.39 -13.77
C SER A 108 7.24 7.41 -12.81
N VAL A 109 7.17 6.12 -13.13
CA VAL A 109 7.73 5.05 -12.30
C VAL A 109 8.67 4.23 -13.14
N LYS A 110 9.93 4.17 -12.72
CA LYS A 110 11.00 3.50 -13.46
C LYS A 110 11.76 2.58 -12.52
N PRO A 111 12.03 1.33 -12.92
CA PRO A 111 13.05 0.57 -12.23
C PRO A 111 14.40 1.23 -12.53
N ARG A 112 15.32 1.19 -11.56
CA ARG A 112 16.66 1.75 -11.76
C ARG A 112 17.43 1.04 -12.89
N TYR A 113 17.10 -0.22 -13.10
CA TYR A 113 17.68 -1.07 -14.14
C TYR A 113 16.56 -1.71 -14.96
N GLY A 114 16.69 -1.69 -16.28
CA GLY A 114 15.71 -2.26 -17.20
C GLY A 114 14.72 -1.25 -17.76
N ASP A 115 13.64 -1.77 -18.34
CA ASP A 115 12.63 -0.97 -19.03
C ASP A 115 11.62 -0.34 -18.06
N PRO A 116 11.06 0.85 -18.38
CA PRO A 116 10.03 1.49 -17.56
C PRO A 116 8.82 0.57 -17.32
N LEU A 117 8.36 0.50 -16.06
CA LEU A 117 7.19 -0.33 -15.68
C LEU A 117 5.88 0.24 -16.22
N THR A 118 5.80 1.56 -16.38
CA THR A 118 4.67 2.27 -16.99
C THR A 118 5.14 3.63 -17.50
N GLY A 119 4.47 4.17 -18.53
CA GLY A 119 4.75 5.52 -19.01
C GLY A 119 4.44 6.57 -17.94
N PHE A 120 3.20 6.57 -17.42
CA PHE A 120 2.73 7.48 -16.39
C PHE A 120 1.68 6.79 -15.50
N LEU A 121 1.68 7.10 -14.21
CA LEU A 121 0.75 6.57 -13.21
C LEU A 121 -0.11 7.72 -12.65
N PRO A 122 -1.39 7.85 -13.05
CA PRO A 122 -2.32 8.86 -12.53
C PRO A 122 -2.61 8.72 -11.02
N TYR A 123 -3.16 9.77 -10.41
CA TYR A 123 -3.73 9.69 -9.06
C TYR A 123 -4.84 8.63 -8.99
N GLN A 124 -4.93 7.91 -7.87
CA GLN A 124 -5.88 6.82 -7.62
C GLN A 124 -5.79 5.68 -8.65
N SER A 125 -4.59 5.46 -9.18
CA SER A 125 -4.33 4.35 -10.09
C SER A 125 -3.23 3.44 -9.56
N THR A 126 -3.15 2.26 -10.15
CA THR A 126 -2.17 1.24 -9.78
C THR A 126 -1.58 0.65 -11.04
N ILE A 127 -0.34 0.16 -10.95
CA ILE A 127 0.17 -0.75 -11.96
C ILE A 127 -0.40 -2.15 -11.69
N PRO A 128 -0.56 -3.01 -12.71
CA PRO A 128 -0.82 -4.43 -12.49
C PRO A 128 0.27 -5.07 -11.60
N PRO A 129 -0.04 -6.10 -10.81
CA PRO A 129 0.96 -6.85 -10.06
C PRO A 129 2.04 -7.40 -10.99
N LEU A 130 3.30 -7.19 -10.62
CA LEU A 130 4.48 -7.70 -11.30
C LEU A 130 4.94 -8.97 -10.62
N LEU A 131 5.09 -10.04 -11.38
CA LEU A 131 5.70 -11.27 -10.90
C LEU A 131 7.21 -11.13 -10.93
N VAL A 132 7.85 -11.38 -9.80
CA VAL A 132 9.30 -11.23 -9.64
C VAL A 132 9.86 -12.44 -8.91
N PHE A 133 11.12 -12.79 -9.20
CA PHE A 133 11.82 -13.77 -8.40
C PHE A 133 11.96 -13.29 -6.95
N ALA A 134 12.04 -14.24 -6.03
CA ALA A 134 12.28 -13.98 -4.62
C ALA A 134 13.34 -14.95 -4.08
N PRO A 135 14.32 -14.45 -3.30
CA PRO A 135 14.56 -13.05 -2.97
C PRO A 135 15.16 -12.25 -4.14
N MET A 136 14.69 -11.01 -4.34
CA MET A 136 15.23 -10.08 -5.34
C MET A 136 15.15 -8.63 -4.85
N ASP A 137 16.21 -7.87 -5.08
CA ASP A 137 16.21 -6.43 -4.80
C ASP A 137 15.39 -5.68 -5.86
N ILE A 138 14.53 -4.77 -5.42
CA ILE A 138 13.68 -3.95 -6.31
C ILE A 138 13.95 -2.45 -6.10
N PRO A 139 14.96 -1.89 -6.81
CA PRO A 139 15.20 -0.45 -6.81
C PRO A 139 14.22 0.24 -7.78
N ILE A 140 13.34 1.08 -7.22
CA ILE A 140 12.35 1.86 -7.99
C ILE A 140 12.59 3.35 -7.78
N ASP A 141 12.65 4.09 -8.87
CA ASP A 141 12.66 5.55 -8.87
C ASP A 141 11.27 6.06 -9.28
N ILE A 142 10.73 7.01 -8.51
CA ILE A 142 9.45 7.67 -8.79
C ILE A 142 9.69 9.17 -8.96
N GLU A 143 9.26 9.67 -10.11
CA GLU A 143 9.50 11.05 -10.55
C GLU A 143 8.17 11.79 -10.69
N LYS A 144 8.08 12.99 -10.10
CA LYS A 144 6.94 13.88 -10.33
C LYS A 144 7.07 14.53 -11.71
N LEU A 145 6.03 14.41 -12.55
CA LEU A 145 6.02 15.08 -13.86
C LEU A 145 6.08 16.61 -13.68
N ASN A 146 6.94 17.25 -14.49
CA ASN A 146 7.21 18.69 -14.49
C ASN A 146 8.03 19.21 -13.30
N ASN A 147 8.72 18.35 -12.55
CA ASN A 147 9.68 18.75 -11.53
C ASN A 147 10.92 17.82 -11.57
N THR A 148 12.03 18.27 -11.00
CA THR A 148 13.24 17.44 -10.80
C THR A 148 13.21 16.63 -9.50
N HIS A 149 12.03 16.52 -8.88
CA HIS A 149 11.87 15.82 -7.62
C HIS A 149 11.70 14.32 -7.88
N THR A 150 12.72 13.57 -7.48
CA THR A 150 12.77 12.11 -7.54
C THR A 150 12.88 11.55 -6.14
N ILE A 151 12.12 10.49 -5.88
CA ILE A 151 12.24 9.66 -4.68
C ILE A 151 12.52 8.23 -5.10
N SER A 152 13.28 7.52 -4.28
CA SER A 152 13.72 6.17 -4.58
C SER A 152 13.29 5.22 -3.47
N LEU A 153 12.76 4.07 -3.86
CA LEU A 153 12.68 2.91 -2.98
C LEU A 153 14.04 2.23 -2.98
N GLU A 154 14.76 2.38 -1.88
CA GLU A 154 16.07 1.75 -1.69
C GLU A 154 15.97 0.52 -0.78
N GLU A 155 16.88 -0.43 -1.00
CA GLU A 155 17.16 -1.57 -0.13
C GLU A 155 15.98 -2.54 0.07
N TYR A 156 14.86 -2.43 -0.65
CA TYR A 156 13.77 -3.42 -0.58
C TYR A 156 14.13 -4.71 -1.33
N CYS A 157 14.04 -5.82 -0.60
CA CYS A 157 14.27 -7.16 -1.10
C CYS A 157 12.98 -7.96 -0.92
N THR A 158 12.48 -8.57 -1.99
CA THR A 158 11.27 -9.40 -1.93
C THR A 158 11.49 -10.65 -1.10
N LYS A 159 10.38 -11.18 -0.59
CA LYS A 159 10.33 -12.48 0.09
C LYS A 159 9.44 -13.41 -0.70
N GLU A 160 9.74 -14.70 -0.66
CA GLU A 160 8.95 -15.71 -1.35
C GLU A 160 7.52 -15.75 -0.80
N ASN A 161 6.55 -16.07 -1.66
CA ASN A 161 5.14 -16.19 -1.27
C ASN A 161 4.59 -14.90 -0.63
N THR A 162 4.99 -13.72 -1.12
CA THR A 162 4.42 -12.45 -0.69
C THR A 162 3.82 -11.65 -1.84
N TRP A 163 2.87 -10.79 -1.51
CA TRP A 163 2.44 -9.67 -2.35
C TRP A 163 2.76 -8.37 -1.62
N THR A 164 3.57 -7.54 -2.25
CA THR A 164 3.98 -6.26 -1.71
C THR A 164 3.39 -5.12 -2.52
N LEU A 165 2.72 -4.22 -1.82
CA LEU A 165 2.14 -3.00 -2.38
C LEU A 165 2.94 -1.78 -1.89
N LEU A 166 3.65 -1.14 -2.82
CA LEU A 166 4.24 0.18 -2.61
C LEU A 166 3.18 1.26 -2.82
N CYS A 167 2.76 1.88 -1.73
CA CYS A 167 1.83 3.01 -1.72
C CYS A 167 2.61 4.32 -1.73
N LEU A 168 2.37 5.16 -2.75
CA LEU A 168 2.81 6.55 -2.79
C LEU A 168 1.69 7.44 -2.21
N ILE A 169 1.88 8.02 -1.03
CA ILE A 169 0.86 8.80 -0.29
C ILE A 169 1.37 10.20 0.10
N ASP A 170 0.46 11.10 0.46
CA ASP A 170 0.79 12.43 1.01
C ASP A 170 1.15 12.31 2.51
N GLY A 171 2.38 11.88 2.79
CA GLY A 171 2.88 11.60 4.14
C GLY A 171 3.75 12.70 4.73
N LYS A 172 3.74 12.87 6.07
CA LYS A 172 4.59 13.84 6.79
C LYS A 172 6.07 13.47 6.85
N THR A 173 6.40 12.18 6.84
CA THR A 173 7.76 11.66 7.06
C THR A 173 8.37 11.08 5.79
N THR A 174 7.62 10.22 5.09
CA THR A 174 7.98 9.66 3.80
C THR A 174 6.71 9.52 2.96
N PRO A 175 6.77 9.80 1.64
CA PRO A 175 5.64 9.54 0.75
C PRO A 175 5.56 8.06 0.34
N LEU A 176 6.58 7.24 0.61
CA LEU A 176 6.63 5.81 0.24
C LEU A 176 6.32 4.91 1.44
N HIS A 177 5.33 4.04 1.25
CA HIS A 177 4.90 3.04 2.24
C HIS A 177 4.80 1.66 1.63
N LEU A 178 5.35 0.64 2.29
CA LEU A 178 5.26 -0.75 1.85
C LEU A 178 4.27 -1.51 2.73
N VAL A 179 3.32 -2.16 2.09
CA VAL A 179 2.40 -3.12 2.72
C VAL A 179 2.74 -4.50 2.16
N GLU A 180 3.16 -5.43 3.00
CA GLU A 180 3.59 -6.78 2.57
C GLU A 180 2.63 -7.83 3.12
N TYR A 181 1.87 -8.44 2.22
CA TYR A 181 0.96 -9.54 2.51
C TYR A 181 1.67 -10.88 2.32
N VAL A 182 1.68 -11.72 3.35
CA VAL A 182 2.32 -13.05 3.31
C VAL A 182 1.26 -14.12 3.06
N PHE A 183 1.39 -14.83 1.94
CA PHE A 183 0.53 -15.98 1.64
C PHE A 183 0.93 -17.17 2.51
N LYS A 184 -0.07 -17.91 3.00
CA LYS A 184 0.10 -19.21 3.66
C LYS A 184 -0.03 -20.34 2.66
#